data_AF-A0A8T6LR35-F1
#
_entry.id   AF-A0A8T6LR35-F1
#
_cell.length_a   1.000
_cell.length_b   1.000
_cell.length_c   1.000
_cell.angle_alpha   90.00
_cell.angle_beta   90.00
_cell.angle_gamma   90.00
#
_symmetry.space_group_name_H-M   'P 1'
#
loop_
_entity.id
_entity.type
_entity.pdbx_description
1 polymer ?
#
loop_
_entity_poly.entity_id
_entity_poly.type
_entity_poly.pdbx_seq_one_letter_code
_entity_poly.pdbx_strand_id
1 'polypeptide(L)'
;PLALELLELYGQATHEDWLRFLDEEILTGLPTHEFELLSTLAVSEKPIPWERLAKAVHWDGVPPENLIKHGLLLDLDEGMWLHEALRERLLRDVGAQKETRKKRLDD
;
A
#
# COMPACT_ATOMS: atom_id res chain seq x y z
N PRO A 1 -16.79 -11.34 8.62
CA PRO A 1 -17.48 -10.87 9.86
C PRO A 1 -16.57 -10.02 10.77
N LEU A 2 -15.32 -10.43 11.02
CA LEU A 2 -14.43 -9.73 11.96
C LEU A 2 -13.82 -8.41 11.43
N ALA A 3 -13.61 -8.31 10.11
CA ALA A 3 -13.03 -7.12 9.48
C ALA A 3 -14.00 -5.92 9.42
N LEU A 4 -15.32 -6.18 9.39
CA LEU A 4 -16.35 -5.14 9.29
C LEU A 4 -16.65 -4.51 10.66
N GLU A 5 -16.62 -5.31 11.73
CA GLU A 5 -16.76 -4.83 13.12
C GLU A 5 -15.62 -3.90 13.56
N LEU A 6 -14.40 -4.14 13.07
CA LEU A 6 -13.28 -3.25 13.33
C LEU A 6 -13.51 -1.90 12.62
N LEU A 7 -13.88 -1.91 11.34
CA LEU A 7 -14.16 -0.69 10.57
C LEU A 7 -15.29 0.17 11.17
N GLU A 8 -16.33 -0.44 11.74
CA GLU A 8 -17.43 0.30 12.38
C GLU A 8 -17.05 0.93 13.74
N LEU A 9 -16.07 0.38 14.46
CA LEU A 9 -15.53 0.96 15.70
C LEU A 9 -14.62 2.18 15.45
N TYR A 10 -13.94 2.24 14.29
CA TYR A 10 -12.99 3.32 13.95
C TYR A 10 -13.62 4.49 13.15
N GLY A 11 -14.94 4.46 12.93
CA GLY A 11 -15.67 5.47 12.14
C GLY A 11 -15.82 6.85 12.78
N GLN A 12 -15.34 7.09 14.01
CA GLN A 12 -15.40 8.39 14.67
C GLN A 12 -14.02 9.07 14.81
N ALA A 13 -13.56 9.59 13.67
CA ALA A 13 -12.88 10.88 13.49
C ALA A 13 -11.81 11.36 14.50
N THR A 14 -10.54 11.20 14.11
CA THR A 14 -9.51 12.27 14.07
C THR A 14 -8.41 11.83 13.10
N HIS A 15 -8.12 12.63 12.05
CA HIS A 15 -7.14 12.29 11.00
C HIS A 15 -5.72 11.97 11.53
N GLU A 16 -5.39 12.39 12.75
CA GLU A 16 -4.12 12.13 13.43
C GLU A 16 -4.03 10.70 14.01
N ASP A 17 -5.15 10.18 14.54
CA ASP A 17 -5.23 8.82 15.09
C ASP A 17 -5.26 7.74 13.99
N TRP A 18 -5.82 8.06 12.83
CA TRP A 18 -5.82 7.13 11.68
C TRP A 18 -4.40 6.85 11.15
N LEU A 19 -3.54 7.87 11.07
CA LEU A 19 -2.14 7.69 10.64
C LEU A 19 -1.33 6.90 11.68
N ARG A 20 -1.56 7.16 12.96
CA ARG A 20 -0.90 6.41 14.03
C ARG A 20 -1.36 4.96 14.08
N PHE A 21 -2.66 4.72 13.90
CA PHE A 21 -3.23 3.37 13.76
C PHE A 21 -2.67 2.63 12.53
N LEU A 22 -2.58 3.32 11.39
CA LEU A 22 -1.97 2.76 10.18
C LEU A 22 -0.51 2.35 10.43
N ASP A 23 0.27 3.15 11.15
CA ASP A 23 1.64 2.81 11.51
C ASP A 23 1.74 1.68 12.55
N GLU A 24 1.01 1.78 13.65
CA GLU A 24 1.15 0.91 14.83
C GLU A 24 0.48 -0.45 14.66
N GLU A 25 -0.60 -0.54 13.87
CA GLU A 25 -1.42 -1.75 13.77
C GLU A 25 -1.40 -2.37 12.36
N ILE A 26 -1.23 -1.56 11.30
CA ILE A 26 -1.24 -2.06 9.91
C ILE A 26 0.18 -2.28 9.40
N LEU A 27 1.02 -1.23 9.34
CA LEU A 27 2.36 -1.33 8.73
C LEU A 27 3.32 -2.25 9.51
N THR A 28 3.24 -2.23 10.84
CA THR A 28 3.99 -3.14 11.75
C THR A 28 3.54 -4.60 11.65
N GLY A 29 2.27 -4.85 11.29
CA GLY A 29 1.69 -6.17 11.16
C GLY A 29 1.80 -6.77 9.76
N LEU A 30 2.16 -5.97 8.75
CA LEU A 30 2.23 -6.44 7.37
C LEU A 30 3.40 -7.41 7.15
N PRO A 31 3.16 -8.53 6.45
CA PRO A 31 4.24 -9.36 5.93
C PRO A 31 5.23 -8.52 5.11
N THR A 32 6.52 -8.80 5.23
CA THR A 32 7.59 -8.04 4.54
C THR A 32 7.34 -7.91 3.03
N HIS A 33 6.75 -8.92 2.41
CA HIS A 33 6.48 -8.95 0.98
C HIS A 33 5.33 -8.01 0.58
N GLU A 34 4.28 -7.91 1.40
CA GLU A 34 3.19 -6.95 1.21
C GLU A 34 3.66 -5.51 1.48
N PHE A 35 4.49 -5.33 2.50
CA PHE A 35 5.10 -4.02 2.78
C PHE A 35 6.00 -3.55 1.62
N GLU A 36 6.81 -4.44 1.03
CA GLU A 36 7.64 -4.11 -0.13
C GLU A 36 6.80 -3.78 -1.37
N LEU A 37 5.67 -4.47 -1.57
CA LEU A 37 4.70 -4.17 -2.64
C LEU A 37 4.14 -2.75 -2.49
N LEU A 38 3.60 -2.41 -1.32
CA LEU A 38 3.04 -1.08 -1.05
C LEU A 38 4.12 0.00 -1.13
N SER A 39 5.29 -0.25 -0.55
CA SER A 39 6.43 0.68 -0.58
C SER A 39 6.96 0.93 -2.00
N THR A 40 6.94 -0.08 -2.86
CA THR A 40 7.32 0.05 -4.27
C THR A 40 6.26 0.79 -5.05
N LEU A 41 4.97 0.52 -4.82
CA LEU A 41 3.91 1.27 -5.49
C LEU A 41 3.86 2.74 -5.04
N ALA A 42 4.23 3.04 -3.80
CA ALA A 42 4.20 4.39 -3.25
C ALA A 42 5.12 5.39 -3.97
N VAL A 43 6.19 4.90 -4.60
CA VAL A 43 7.08 5.77 -5.40
C VAL A 43 6.55 6.06 -6.80
N SER A 44 5.48 5.37 -7.23
CA SER A 44 4.85 5.63 -8.52
C SER A 44 4.12 6.97 -8.52
N GLU A 45 4.13 7.64 -9.67
CA GLU A 45 3.40 8.90 -9.93
C GLU A 45 2.05 8.65 -10.62
N LYS A 46 1.78 7.41 -11.06
CA LYS A 46 0.55 7.00 -11.75
C LYS A 46 0.20 5.54 -11.46
N PRO A 47 -1.06 5.10 -11.69
CA PRO A 47 -1.42 3.69 -11.57
C PRO A 47 -0.48 2.78 -12.39
N ILE A 48 -0.14 1.62 -11.84
CA ILE A 48 0.79 0.67 -12.44
C ILE A 48 0.07 -0.65 -12.71
N PRO A 49 0.13 -1.19 -13.95
CA PRO A 49 -0.43 -2.51 -14.24
C PRO A 49 0.09 -3.59 -13.28
N TRP A 50 -0.79 -4.47 -12.81
CA TRP A 50 -0.45 -5.50 -11.82
C TRP A 50 0.79 -6.30 -12.20
N GLU A 51 0.84 -6.80 -13.44
CA GLU A 51 1.96 -7.57 -13.99
C GLU A 51 3.31 -6.89 -13.78
N ARG A 52 3.36 -5.56 -13.97
CA ARG A 52 4.60 -4.77 -13.82
C ARG A 52 4.97 -4.60 -12.35
N LEU A 53 3.98 -4.30 -11.50
CA LEU A 53 4.20 -4.18 -10.06
C LEU A 53 4.65 -5.51 -9.45
N ALA A 54 3.99 -6.61 -9.80
CA ALA A 54 4.31 -7.95 -9.34
C ALA A 54 5.74 -8.34 -9.73
N LYS A 55 6.13 -8.10 -10.99
CA LYS A 55 7.49 -8.32 -11.46
C LYS A 55 8.52 -7.49 -10.69
N ALA A 56 8.23 -6.21 -10.42
CA ALA A 56 9.14 -5.29 -9.73
C ALA A 56 9.44 -5.69 -8.27
N VAL A 57 8.53 -6.41 -7.62
CA VAL A 57 8.68 -6.87 -6.22
C VAL A 57 8.82 -8.39 -6.09
N HIS A 58 8.99 -9.10 -7.22
CA HIS A 58 9.03 -10.56 -7.27
C HIS A 58 7.82 -11.20 -6.55
N TRP A 59 6.62 -10.70 -6.88
CA TRP A 59 5.36 -11.24 -6.39
C TRP A 59 4.85 -12.34 -7.32
N ASP A 60 4.63 -13.52 -6.74
CA ASP A 60 4.05 -14.64 -7.47
C ASP A 60 2.53 -14.70 -7.20
N GLY A 61 1.75 -14.57 -8.27
CA GLY A 61 0.30 -14.78 -8.24
C GLY A 61 -0.52 -13.52 -8.46
N VAL A 62 -1.73 -13.52 -7.88
CA VAL A 62 -2.75 -12.48 -8.06
C VAL A 62 -2.53 -11.30 -7.11
N PRO A 63 -3.13 -10.12 -7.39
CA PRO A 63 -3.12 -9.00 -6.46
C PRO A 63 -3.57 -9.44 -5.06
N PRO A 64 -2.91 -8.98 -3.99
CA PRO A 64 -3.28 -9.35 -2.64
C PRO A 64 -4.68 -8.83 -2.30
N GLU A 65 -5.66 -9.73 -2.32
CA GLU A 65 -7.07 -9.40 -2.10
C GLU A 65 -7.32 -8.71 -0.76
N ASN A 66 -6.54 -9.03 0.27
CA ASN A 66 -6.67 -8.40 1.59
C ASN A 66 -6.35 -6.91 1.51
N LEU A 67 -5.29 -6.51 0.81
CA LEU A 67 -4.93 -5.10 0.66
C LEU A 67 -6.00 -4.33 -0.12
N ILE A 68 -6.62 -4.99 -1.10
CA ILE A 68 -7.73 -4.42 -1.89
C ILE A 68 -8.99 -4.28 -1.03
N LYS A 69 -9.38 -5.34 -0.32
CA LYS A 69 -10.56 -5.34 0.57
C LYS A 69 -10.47 -4.26 1.65
N HIS A 70 -9.26 -3.96 2.12
CA HIS A 70 -9.02 -2.94 3.14
C HIS A 70 -8.73 -1.54 2.58
N GLY A 71 -8.77 -1.35 1.25
CA GLY A 71 -8.55 -0.06 0.61
C GLY A 71 -7.12 0.47 0.67
N LEU A 72 -6.15 -0.39 1.04
CA LEU A 72 -4.72 -0.06 1.02
C LEU A 72 -4.18 -0.08 -0.42
N LEU A 73 -4.68 -1.02 -1.23
CA LEU A 73 -4.42 -1.16 -2.65
C LEU A 73 -5.71 -0.90 -3.42
N LEU A 74 -5.66 -0.03 -4.41
CA LEU A 74 -6.79 0.32 -5.28
C LEU A 74 -6.58 -0.34 -6.64
N ASP A 75 -7.55 -1.11 -7.08
CA ASP A 75 -7.59 -1.69 -8.42
C ASP A 75 -8.38 -0.76 -9.34
N LEU A 76 -7.66 0.03 -10.15
CA LEU A 76 -8.24 0.98 -11.10
C LEU A 76 -8.13 0.41 -12.52
N ASP A 77 -8.94 0.92 -13.45
CA ASP A 77 -8.88 0.52 -14.86
C ASP A 77 -7.46 0.70 -15.48
N GLU A 78 -6.70 1.69 -15.00
CA GLU A 78 -5.34 1.98 -15.47
C GLU A 78 -4.25 1.17 -14.73
N GLY A 79 -4.63 0.44 -13.67
CA GLY A 79 -3.74 -0.40 -12.87
C GLY A 79 -3.87 -0.19 -11.37
N MET A 80 -2.94 -0.78 -10.63
CA MET A 80 -2.87 -0.70 -9.18
C MET A 80 -2.43 0.69 -8.73
N TRP A 81 -3.09 1.20 -7.70
CA TRP A 81 -2.80 2.48 -7.07
C TRP A 81 -2.88 2.39 -5.54
N LEU A 82 -2.37 3.39 -4.84
CA LEU A 82 -2.48 3.47 -3.37
C LEU A 82 -3.44 4.58 -2.98
N HIS A 83 -4.09 4.39 -1.83
CA HIS A 83 -4.73 5.50 -1.16
C HIS A 83 -3.71 6.64 -0.90
N GLU A 84 -4.07 7.89 -1.19
CA GLU A 84 -3.11 9.02 -1.19
C GLU A 84 -2.42 9.22 0.16
N ALA A 85 -3.19 9.16 1.26
CA ALA A 85 -2.63 9.27 2.62
C ALA A 85 -1.59 8.18 2.94
N LEU A 86 -1.81 6.94 2.51
CA LEU A 86 -0.88 5.82 2.70
C LEU A 86 0.37 6.03 1.84
N ARG A 87 0.20 6.44 0.58
CA ARG A 87 1.31 6.76 -0.33
C ARG A 87 2.21 7.83 0.24
N GLU A 88 1.64 8.95 0.72
CA GLU A 88 2.42 10.03 1.35
C GLU A 88 3.15 9.56 2.61
N ARG A 89 2.50 8.72 3.43
CA ARG A 89 3.12 8.17 4.63
C ARG A 89 4.30 7.25 4.31
N LEU A 90 4.12 6.34 3.36
CA LEU A 90 5.19 5.45 2.89
C LEU A 90 6.33 6.24 2.27
N LEU A 91 6.03 7.25 1.44
CA LEU A 91 7.03 8.13 0.84
C LEU A 91 7.90 8.87 1.86
N ARG A 92 7.33 9.26 2.99
CA ARG A 92 8.07 9.87 4.11
C ARG A 92 9.00 8.86 4.80
N ASP A 93 8.63 7.58 4.83
CA ASP A 93 9.38 6.49 5.46
C ASP A 93 10.52 5.95 4.57
N VAL A 94 10.23 5.75 3.29
CA VAL A 94 11.15 5.12 2.32
C VAL A 94 12.22 6.06 1.76
N GLY A 95 12.45 7.21 2.39
CA GLY A 95 13.32 8.29 1.91
C GLY A 95 14.71 7.86 1.41
N ALA A 96 15.33 6.84 2.01
CA ALA A 96 16.65 6.32 1.59
C ALA A 96 16.62 5.35 0.40
N GLN A 97 15.49 4.68 0.14
CA GLN A 97 15.36 3.66 -0.91
C GLN A 97 14.45 4.09 -2.08
N LYS A 98 13.92 5.32 -2.02
CA LYS A 98 13.01 5.90 -3.01
C LYS A 98 13.52 5.75 -4.45
N GLU A 99 14.78 6.11 -4.69
CA GLU A 99 15.38 6.09 -6.03
C GLU A 99 15.55 4.67 -6.59
N THR A 100 15.94 3.71 -5.74
CA THR A 100 16.11 2.31 -6.13
C THR A 100 14.77 1.67 -6.47
N ARG A 101 13.71 1.97 -5.70
CA ARG A 101 12.36 1.44 -5.98
C ARG A 101 11.74 2.06 -7.23
N LYS A 102 11.98 3.36 -7.49
CA LYS A 102 11.50 4.03 -8.72
C LYS A 102 12.10 3.38 -9.97
N LYS A 103 13.41 3.08 -9.95
CA LYS A 103 14.09 2.36 -11.04
C LYS A 103 13.50 0.97 -11.32
N ARG A 104 13.09 0.22 -10.28
CA ARG A 104 12.43 -1.09 -10.47
C ARG A 104 11.09 -0.97 -11.20
N LEU A 105 10.42 0.16 -11.06
CA LEU A 105 9.20 0.40 -11.82
C LEU A 105 9.54 0.80 -13.25
N ASP A 106 10.59 1.56 -13.53
CA ASP A 106 10.91 2.06 -14.87
C ASP A 106 11.51 1.02 -15.85
N ASP A 107 12.12 -0.06 -15.36
CA ASP A 107 12.65 -1.21 -16.15
C ASP A 107 11.57 -2.23 -16.59
#